data_AF-A0A7Y5XRX8-F1
#
_entry.id   AF-A0A7Y5XRX8-F1
#
_cell.length_a   1.000
_cell.length_b   1.000
_cell.length_c   1.000
_cell.angle_alpha   90.00
_cell.angle_beta   90.00
_cell.angle_gamma   90.00
#
_symmetry.space_group_name_H-M   'P 1'
#
loop_
_entity.id
_entity.type
_entity.pdbx_description
1 polymer ?
#
loop_
_entity_poly.entity_id
_entity_poly.type
_entity_poly.pdbx_seq_one_letter_code
_entity_poly.pdbx_strand_id
1 'polypeptide(L)'
;MAAPFLFPVGQDLGPVFTNPDATMPERYDIRISDGVVMLEASEYQLWWLAHSTPELVKANGGWDRSHVESYAAHYNIANAGDMIDQLVADQVLAQVDSEEEAIRTFALEHRIFPLQRSLGNTAAEPFTYKLGMTPEGAVSVDVDVFQLWTFGHQSESLHHAAVILAKQRADNEEMPDEMIPTAEELTEDFVLALPGLLASQVLYLDRRD
;
A
#
# COMPACT_ATOMS: atom_id res chain seq x y z
N MET A 1 -14.87 -16.60 5.31
CA MET A 1 -14.20 -15.32 5.59
C MET A 1 -13.07 -15.20 4.59
N ALA A 2 -12.92 -14.06 3.93
CA ALA A 2 -11.75 -13.82 3.08
C ALA A 2 -10.49 -13.75 3.96
N ALA A 3 -9.33 -14.08 3.40
CA ALA A 3 -8.08 -13.97 4.14
C ALA A 3 -7.72 -12.48 4.35
N PRO A 4 -7.12 -12.11 5.49
CA PRO A 4 -6.74 -10.73 5.76
C PRO A 4 -5.62 -10.26 4.82
N PHE A 5 -5.76 -9.04 4.30
CA PHE A 5 -4.69 -8.37 3.58
C PHE A 5 -3.46 -8.20 4.48
N LEU A 6 -2.28 -8.22 3.88
CA LEU A 6 -1.02 -7.96 4.57
C LEU A 6 -0.26 -6.88 3.80
N PHE A 7 -0.22 -5.67 4.35
CA PHE A 7 0.40 -4.53 3.70
C PHE A 7 1.75 -4.18 4.34
N PRO A 8 2.80 -3.91 3.54
CA PRO A 8 4.03 -3.31 4.03
C PRO A 8 3.80 -1.85 4.43
N VAL A 9 4.27 -1.49 5.61
CA VAL A 9 4.25 -0.12 6.13
C VAL A 9 5.67 0.43 6.16
N GLY A 10 5.82 1.68 5.74
CA GLY A 10 7.06 2.42 5.72
C GLY A 10 7.69 2.59 4.34
N GLN A 11 8.68 3.47 4.30
CA GLN A 11 9.50 3.75 3.12
C GLN A 11 10.83 3.01 3.22
N ASP A 12 11.14 2.20 2.22
CA ASP A 12 12.46 1.55 2.10
C ASP A 12 13.57 2.60 1.93
N LEU A 13 14.57 2.58 2.83
CA LEU A 13 15.79 3.38 2.73
C LEU A 13 16.98 2.57 2.21
N GLY A 14 16.77 1.28 1.96
CA GLY A 14 17.73 0.37 1.37
C GLY A 14 18.71 -0.26 2.37
N PRO A 15 19.68 -1.03 1.85
CA PRO A 15 20.67 -1.73 2.65
C PRO A 15 21.70 -0.77 3.25
N VAL A 16 22.08 -1.06 4.50
CA VAL A 16 23.11 -0.30 5.23
C VAL A 16 24.39 -1.12 5.35
N PHE A 17 25.51 -0.51 4.96
CA PHE A 17 26.87 -1.03 5.13
C PHE A 17 27.66 -0.03 5.97
N THR A 18 28.22 -0.46 7.11
CA THR A 18 29.12 0.37 7.91
C THR A 18 30.58 -0.07 7.78
N ASN A 19 30.81 -1.27 7.27
CA ASN A 19 32.13 -1.81 6.93
C ASN A 19 32.37 -1.86 5.41
N PRO A 20 33.45 -1.24 4.88
CA PRO A 20 33.77 -1.26 3.45
C PRO A 20 34.15 -2.65 2.89
N ASP A 21 34.53 -3.60 3.75
CA ASP A 21 34.88 -4.97 3.35
C ASP A 21 33.67 -5.93 3.42
N ALA A 22 32.50 -5.45 3.86
CA ALA A 22 31.31 -6.28 3.98
C ALA A 22 30.75 -6.67 2.60
N THR A 23 30.48 -7.96 2.42
CA THR A 23 29.89 -8.50 1.19
C THR A 23 28.36 -8.59 1.24
N MET A 24 27.77 -8.39 2.42
CA MET A 24 26.33 -8.39 2.67
C MET A 24 25.97 -7.18 3.54
N PRO A 25 24.74 -6.62 3.41
CA PRO A 25 24.27 -5.56 4.29
C PRO A 25 24.22 -6.00 5.75
N GLU A 26 24.49 -5.07 6.67
CA GLU A 26 24.37 -5.31 8.11
C GLU A 26 22.90 -5.27 8.56
N ARG A 27 22.10 -4.43 7.90
CA ARG A 27 20.66 -4.28 8.11
C ARG A 27 20.01 -3.57 6.93
N TYR A 28 18.69 -3.47 6.97
CA TYR A 28 17.87 -2.70 6.04
C TYR A 28 17.04 -1.71 6.84
N ASP A 29 17.04 -0.44 6.45
CA ASP A 29 16.37 0.62 7.19
C ASP A 29 15.03 0.96 6.54
N ILE A 30 13.94 0.91 7.32
CA ILE A 30 12.59 1.30 6.89
C ILE A 30 12.17 2.54 7.67
N ARG A 31 11.87 3.64 6.98
CA ARG A 31 11.33 4.85 7.62
C ARG A 31 9.84 4.66 7.90
N ILE A 32 9.44 4.81 9.16
CA ILE A 32 8.03 4.82 9.57
C ILE A 32 7.82 6.04 10.46
N SER A 33 6.89 6.89 10.07
CA SER A 33 6.64 8.20 10.65
C SER A 33 7.92 9.04 10.77
N ASP A 34 8.27 9.53 11.96
CA ASP A 34 9.49 10.28 12.24
C ASP A 34 10.71 9.39 12.59
N GLY A 35 10.54 8.07 12.59
CA GLY A 35 11.54 7.09 12.99
C GLY A 35 12.06 6.18 11.88
N VAL A 36 13.00 5.32 12.25
CA VAL A 36 13.56 4.27 11.40
C VAL A 36 13.53 2.95 12.15
N VAL A 37 12.93 1.94 11.55
CA VAL A 37 12.98 0.54 11.99
C VAL A 37 14.08 -0.18 11.22
N MET A 38 14.88 -0.95 11.95
CA MET A 38 16.01 -1.70 11.41
C MET A 38 15.59 -3.16 11.26
N LEU A 39 15.63 -3.69 10.05
CA LEU A 39 15.29 -5.08 9.76
C LEU A 39 16.55 -5.89 9.43
N GLU A 40 16.58 -7.12 9.92
CA GLU A 40 17.52 -8.13 9.45
C GLU A 40 17.10 -8.66 8.06
N ALA A 41 17.98 -9.41 7.41
CA ALA A 41 17.78 -9.84 6.02
C ALA A 41 16.48 -10.65 5.82
N SER A 42 16.13 -11.55 6.73
CA SER A 42 14.91 -12.37 6.62
C SER A 42 13.64 -11.56 6.89
N GLU A 43 13.69 -10.63 7.85
CA GLU A 43 12.57 -9.72 8.14
C GLU A 43 12.31 -8.78 6.96
N TYR A 44 13.38 -8.22 6.41
CA TYR A 44 13.31 -7.39 5.21
C TYR A 44 12.77 -8.15 4.01
N GLN A 45 13.15 -9.42 3.82
CA GLN A 45 12.59 -10.25 2.75
C GLN A 45 11.08 -10.48 2.92
N LEU A 46 10.59 -10.71 4.14
CA LEU A 46 9.15 -10.86 4.39
C LEU A 46 8.40 -9.55 4.15
N TRP A 47 8.94 -8.42 4.62
CA TRP A 47 8.40 -7.09 4.35
C TRP A 47 8.37 -6.79 2.84
N TRP A 48 9.42 -7.16 2.12
CA TRP A 48 9.47 -7.04 0.66
C TRP A 48 8.43 -7.93 -0.03
N LEU A 49 8.29 -9.20 0.40
CA LEU A 49 7.28 -10.12 -0.14
C LEU A 49 5.85 -9.62 0.06
N ALA A 50 5.59 -8.82 1.10
CA ALA A 50 4.28 -8.19 1.30
C ALA A 50 3.94 -7.15 0.21
N HIS A 51 4.92 -6.61 -0.54
CA HIS A 51 4.65 -5.76 -1.71
C HIS A 51 4.10 -6.58 -2.89
N SER A 52 4.46 -7.86 -3.03
CA SER A 52 4.18 -8.68 -4.20
C SER A 52 4.77 -8.13 -5.51
N THR A 53 4.28 -8.65 -6.65
CA THR A 53 4.45 -8.05 -7.98
C THR A 53 3.08 -7.84 -8.63
N PRO A 54 2.93 -6.89 -9.58
CA PRO A 54 1.63 -6.62 -10.21
C PRO A 54 1.03 -7.86 -10.88
N GLU A 55 1.86 -8.73 -11.45
CA GLU A 55 1.45 -9.98 -12.08
C GLU A 55 0.86 -10.96 -11.06
N LEU A 56 1.46 -11.05 -9.87
CA LEU A 56 1.02 -11.94 -8.81
C LEU A 56 -0.27 -11.45 -8.16
N VAL A 57 -0.39 -10.15 -7.89
CA VAL A 57 -1.64 -9.55 -7.38
C VAL A 57 -2.77 -9.84 -8.36
N LYS A 58 -2.55 -9.60 -9.66
CA LYS A 58 -3.57 -9.85 -10.69
C LYS A 58 -3.94 -11.32 -10.81
N ALA A 59 -2.97 -12.22 -10.75
CA ALA A 59 -3.21 -13.66 -10.88
C ALA A 59 -4.03 -14.23 -9.71
N ASN A 60 -3.88 -13.68 -8.50
CA ASN A 60 -4.55 -14.16 -7.30
C ASN A 60 -5.79 -13.33 -6.92
N GLY A 61 -6.01 -12.18 -7.56
CA GLY A 61 -7.12 -11.27 -7.23
C GLY A 61 -6.92 -10.54 -5.90
N GLY A 62 -5.67 -10.41 -5.43
CA GLY A 62 -5.32 -9.82 -4.14
C GLY A 62 -3.94 -10.27 -3.66
N TRP A 63 -3.56 -9.82 -2.47
CA TRP A 63 -2.35 -10.28 -1.78
C TRP A 63 -2.58 -10.29 -0.27
N ASP A 64 -2.43 -11.46 0.32
CA ASP A 64 -2.73 -11.71 1.73
C ASP A 64 -1.57 -12.42 2.43
N ARG A 65 -1.70 -12.60 3.75
CA ARG A 65 -0.70 -13.29 4.57
C ARG A 65 -0.34 -14.69 4.06
N SER A 66 -1.32 -15.46 3.59
CA SER A 66 -1.09 -16.84 3.15
C SER A 66 -0.21 -16.90 1.89
N HIS A 67 -0.32 -15.90 1.01
CA HIS A 67 0.58 -15.75 -0.12
C HIS A 67 2.01 -15.46 0.35
N VAL A 68 2.19 -14.51 1.28
CA VAL A 68 3.52 -14.19 1.82
C VAL A 68 4.16 -15.40 2.48
N GLU A 69 3.43 -16.15 3.31
CA GLU A 69 3.93 -17.38 3.94
C GLU A 69 4.30 -18.46 2.91
N SER A 70 3.49 -18.64 1.86
CA SER A 70 3.77 -19.59 0.78
C SER A 70 5.05 -19.24 0.03
N TYR A 71 5.25 -17.96 -0.31
CA TYR A 71 6.46 -17.49 -0.98
C TYR A 71 7.67 -17.53 -0.05
N ALA A 72 7.51 -17.20 1.22
CA ALA A 72 8.56 -17.31 2.23
C ALA A 72 9.11 -18.75 2.32
N ALA A 73 8.21 -19.75 2.27
CA ALA A 73 8.60 -21.16 2.23
C ALA A 73 9.39 -21.50 0.94
N HIS A 74 9.02 -20.94 -0.21
CA HIS A 74 9.77 -21.11 -1.46
C HIS A 74 11.21 -20.58 -1.36
N TYR A 75 11.41 -19.48 -0.63
CA TYR A 75 12.72 -18.88 -0.37
C TYR A 75 13.46 -19.47 0.85
N ASN A 76 12.91 -20.51 1.48
CA ASN A 76 13.46 -21.15 2.69
C ASN A 76 13.63 -20.19 3.88
N ILE A 77 12.73 -19.21 4.03
CA ILE A 77 12.68 -18.35 5.22
C ILE A 77 12.03 -19.17 6.36
N ALA A 78 12.84 -19.53 7.35
CA ALA A 78 12.37 -20.29 8.50
C ALA A 78 11.47 -19.44 9.42
N ASN A 79 10.49 -20.07 10.06
CA ASN A 79 9.59 -19.44 11.04
C ASN A 79 8.87 -18.18 10.50
N ALA A 80 8.54 -18.14 9.20
CA ALA A 80 7.94 -16.97 8.56
C ALA A 80 6.66 -16.48 9.26
N GLY A 81 5.82 -17.39 9.76
CA GLY A 81 4.59 -17.03 10.50
C GLY A 81 4.88 -16.21 11.76
N ASP A 82 5.78 -16.69 12.62
CA ASP A 82 6.17 -16.00 13.85
C ASP A 82 6.83 -14.65 13.55
N MET A 83 7.64 -14.59 12.48
CA MET A 83 8.28 -13.33 12.03
C MET A 83 7.25 -12.33 11.49
N ILE A 84 6.24 -12.78 10.74
CA ILE A 84 5.14 -11.92 10.29
C ILE A 84 4.37 -11.38 11.49
N ASP A 85 4.07 -12.22 12.49
CA ASP A 85 3.39 -11.79 13.72
C ASP A 85 4.18 -10.70 14.45
N GLN A 86 5.50 -10.86 14.53
CA GLN A 86 6.38 -9.85 15.13
C GLN A 86 6.40 -8.56 14.31
N LEU A 87 6.52 -8.63 12.98
CA LEU A 87 6.49 -7.46 12.10
C LEU A 87 5.15 -6.70 12.15
N VAL A 88 4.04 -7.42 12.36
CA VAL A 88 2.72 -6.81 12.60
C VAL A 88 2.67 -6.14 13.98
N ALA A 89 3.21 -6.80 15.03
CA ALA A 89 3.28 -6.22 16.36
C ALA A 89 4.15 -4.94 16.40
N ASP A 90 5.24 -4.92 15.61
CA ASP A 90 6.13 -3.77 15.45
C ASP A 90 5.57 -2.71 14.47
N GLN A 91 4.39 -2.97 13.88
CA GLN A 91 3.69 -2.11 12.93
C GLN A 91 4.49 -1.79 11.65
N VAL A 92 5.38 -2.69 11.27
CA VAL A 92 6.13 -2.66 9.99
C VAL A 92 5.34 -3.38 8.89
N LEU A 93 4.44 -4.28 9.29
CA LEU A 93 3.36 -4.82 8.47
C LEU A 93 2.01 -4.45 9.09
N ALA A 94 1.00 -4.24 8.26
CA ALA A 94 -0.38 -4.07 8.68
C ALA A 94 -1.22 -5.27 8.19
N GLN A 95 -1.81 -6.02 9.11
CA GLN A 95 -2.78 -7.07 8.79
C GLN A 95 -4.19 -6.50 8.89
N VAL A 96 -4.95 -6.56 7.79
CA VAL A 96 -6.27 -5.91 7.69
C VAL A 96 -7.30 -6.94 7.25
N ASP A 97 -8.27 -7.23 8.12
CA ASP A 97 -9.42 -8.05 7.76
C ASP A 97 -10.29 -7.34 6.69
N SER A 98 -10.98 -8.11 5.86
CA SER A 98 -11.81 -7.57 4.78
C SER A 98 -13.15 -7.00 5.24
N GLU A 99 -13.37 -6.85 6.54
CA GLU A 99 -14.60 -6.30 7.11
C GLU A 99 -14.52 -4.77 7.16
N GLU A 100 -15.65 -4.11 6.93
CA GLU A 100 -15.75 -2.64 6.82
C GLU A 100 -15.09 -1.90 8.01
N GLU A 101 -15.36 -2.33 9.24
CA GLU A 101 -14.78 -1.72 10.45
C GLU A 101 -13.25 -1.88 10.54
N ALA A 102 -12.71 -3.01 10.06
CA ALA A 102 -11.26 -3.25 10.04
C ALA A 102 -10.59 -2.37 8.98
N ILE A 103 -11.17 -2.28 7.79
CA ILE A 103 -10.74 -1.37 6.72
C ILE A 103 -10.76 0.08 7.19
N ARG A 104 -11.84 0.48 7.86
CA ARG A 104 -12.01 1.84 8.40
C ARG A 104 -10.98 2.15 9.47
N THR A 105 -10.73 1.22 10.39
CA THR A 105 -9.71 1.37 11.44
C THR A 105 -8.32 1.54 10.82
N PHE A 106 -7.96 0.67 9.87
CA PHE A 106 -6.71 0.79 9.13
C PHE A 106 -6.57 2.16 8.45
N ALA A 107 -7.60 2.62 7.76
CA ALA A 107 -7.58 3.89 7.03
C ALA A 107 -7.55 5.13 7.94
N LEU A 108 -7.98 5.03 9.20
CA LEU A 108 -7.84 6.09 10.19
C LEU A 108 -6.41 6.22 10.72
N GLU A 109 -5.69 5.11 10.80
CA GLU A 109 -4.35 5.02 11.39
C GLU A 109 -3.21 5.21 10.37
N HIS A 110 -3.51 5.07 9.08
CA HIS A 110 -2.51 5.12 8.02
C HIS A 110 -2.71 6.30 7.08
N ARG A 111 -1.60 6.74 6.50
CA ARG A 111 -1.50 7.71 5.41
C ARG A 111 -0.81 7.04 4.23
N ILE A 112 -0.89 7.70 3.07
CA ILE A 112 -0.15 7.30 1.88
C ILE A 112 0.79 8.39 1.45
N PHE A 113 1.87 7.99 0.78
CA PHE A 113 2.81 8.91 0.16
C PHE A 113 3.15 8.42 -1.25
N PRO A 114 2.80 9.21 -2.29
CA PRO A 114 3.20 8.92 -3.66
C PRO A 114 4.72 8.83 -3.83
N LEU A 115 5.18 7.79 -4.51
CA LEU A 115 6.60 7.60 -4.86
C LEU A 115 6.90 7.92 -6.32
N GLN A 116 5.90 7.76 -7.20
CA GLN A 116 6.07 7.92 -8.63
C GLN A 116 5.17 9.03 -9.18
N ARG A 117 5.20 9.22 -10.51
CA ARG A 117 4.41 10.24 -11.20
C ARG A 117 3.14 9.66 -11.80
N SER A 118 2.19 10.54 -12.09
CA SER A 118 1.11 10.23 -13.03
C SER A 118 1.64 10.27 -14.46
N LEU A 119 1.17 9.31 -15.27
CA LEU A 119 1.30 9.28 -16.73
C LEU A 119 0.03 9.81 -17.42
N GLY A 120 -0.97 10.22 -16.64
CA GLY A 120 -2.25 10.73 -17.12
C GLY A 120 -3.19 9.62 -17.60
N ASN A 121 -4.20 10.04 -18.35
CA ASN A 121 -5.18 9.19 -19.02
C ASN A 121 -5.01 9.30 -20.55
N THR A 122 -5.89 8.63 -21.30
CA THR A 122 -5.93 8.76 -22.76
C THR A 122 -7.33 9.13 -23.23
N ALA A 123 -7.45 9.62 -24.47
CA ALA A 123 -8.76 9.90 -25.05
C ALA A 123 -9.65 8.63 -25.20
N ALA A 124 -9.03 7.44 -25.29
CA ALA A 124 -9.76 6.18 -25.35
C ALA A 124 -10.24 5.71 -23.96
N GLU A 125 -9.52 6.10 -22.90
CA GLU A 125 -9.78 5.71 -21.51
C GLU A 125 -9.79 6.96 -20.62
N PRO A 126 -10.78 7.87 -20.77
CA PRO A 126 -10.74 9.18 -20.10
C PRO A 126 -10.92 9.10 -18.57
N PHE A 127 -11.45 7.98 -18.06
CA PHE A 127 -11.68 7.77 -16.62
C PHE A 127 -10.66 6.84 -15.96
N THR A 128 -9.62 6.44 -16.69
CA THR A 128 -8.56 5.56 -16.20
C THR A 128 -7.23 6.27 -16.27
N TYR A 129 -6.56 6.38 -15.12
CA TYR A 129 -5.27 7.03 -14.99
C TYR A 129 -4.17 6.00 -14.81
N LYS A 130 -3.00 6.26 -15.38
CA LYS A 130 -1.82 5.42 -15.21
C LYS A 130 -0.84 6.06 -14.25
N LEU A 131 -0.37 5.30 -13.28
CA LEU A 131 0.64 5.69 -12.30
C LEU A 131 1.89 4.85 -12.52
N GLY A 132 3.05 5.50 -12.65
CA GLY A 132 4.29 4.78 -12.90
C GLY A 132 5.42 5.64 -13.44
N MET A 133 6.60 5.04 -13.59
CA MET A 133 7.75 5.67 -14.26
C MET A 133 7.65 5.54 -15.79
N THR A 134 7.22 4.36 -16.28
CA THR A 134 7.06 4.06 -17.70
C THR A 134 5.70 3.40 -17.96
N PRO A 135 5.14 3.48 -19.18
CA PRO A 135 3.84 2.88 -19.50
C PRO A 135 3.78 1.36 -19.27
N GLU A 136 4.89 0.63 -19.46
CA GLU A 136 4.95 -0.83 -19.40
C GLU A 136 4.86 -1.37 -17.97
N GLY A 137 5.27 -0.59 -16.97
CA GLY A 137 5.21 -0.94 -15.54
C GLY A 137 4.17 -0.14 -14.77
N ALA A 138 3.30 0.61 -15.46
CA ALA A 138 2.33 1.46 -14.81
C ALA A 138 1.09 0.68 -14.35
N VAL A 139 0.55 1.07 -13.19
CA VAL A 139 -0.75 0.60 -12.72
C VAL A 139 -1.87 1.52 -13.20
N SER A 140 -2.97 0.93 -13.66
CA SER A 140 -4.18 1.65 -14.05
C SER A 140 -5.12 1.73 -12.86
N VAL A 141 -5.67 2.92 -12.61
CA VAL A 141 -6.63 3.20 -11.54
C VAL A 141 -7.78 4.06 -12.06
N ASP A 142 -8.93 4.01 -11.39
CA ASP A 142 -10.02 4.94 -11.67
C ASP A 142 -9.71 6.37 -11.16
N VAL A 143 -10.66 7.27 -11.38
CA VAL A 143 -10.53 8.68 -11.01
C VAL A 143 -10.45 8.90 -9.50
N ASP A 144 -11.16 8.13 -8.69
CA ASP A 144 -11.24 8.37 -7.25
C ASP A 144 -10.00 7.84 -6.54
N VAL A 145 -9.54 6.64 -6.90
CA VAL A 145 -8.24 6.12 -6.47
C VAL A 145 -7.12 7.06 -6.92
N PHE A 146 -7.19 7.59 -8.14
CA PHE A 146 -6.22 8.58 -8.63
C PHE A 146 -6.20 9.86 -7.79
N GLN A 147 -7.37 10.41 -7.43
CA GLN A 147 -7.48 11.62 -6.62
C GLN A 147 -6.93 11.40 -5.21
N LEU A 148 -7.31 10.29 -4.56
CA LEU A 148 -6.79 9.91 -3.25
C LEU A 148 -5.29 9.70 -3.30
N TRP A 149 -4.76 8.98 -4.30
CA TRP A 149 -3.31 8.84 -4.48
C TRP A 149 -2.62 10.20 -4.61
N THR A 150 -3.16 11.09 -5.45
CA THR A 150 -2.55 12.39 -5.74
C THR A 150 -2.47 13.29 -4.50
N PHE A 151 -3.55 13.36 -3.71
CA PHE A 151 -3.70 14.35 -2.64
C PHE A 151 -3.70 13.78 -1.22
N GLY A 152 -3.78 12.46 -1.07
CA GLY A 152 -3.94 11.79 0.23
C GLY A 152 -2.83 12.09 1.22
N HIS A 153 -1.60 12.30 0.74
CA HIS A 153 -0.45 12.69 1.55
C HIS A 153 -0.62 14.04 2.28
N GLN A 154 -1.58 14.88 1.86
CA GLN A 154 -1.89 16.17 2.50
C GLN A 154 -2.88 16.03 3.67
N SER A 155 -3.45 14.84 3.85
CA SER A 155 -4.47 14.57 4.85
C SER A 155 -3.89 13.86 6.07
N GLU A 156 -4.59 13.99 7.21
CA GLU A 156 -4.17 13.36 8.46
C GLU A 156 -4.27 11.82 8.47
N SER A 157 -5.04 11.24 7.56
CA SER A 157 -5.20 9.81 7.35
C SER A 157 -5.82 9.54 5.98
N LEU A 158 -5.80 8.29 5.54
CA LEU A 158 -6.48 7.85 4.32
C LEU A 158 -7.99 8.11 4.39
N HIS A 159 -8.63 7.77 5.53
CA HIS A 159 -10.05 8.04 5.71
C HIS A 159 -10.37 9.54 5.71
N HIS A 160 -9.50 10.38 6.29
CA HIS A 160 -9.69 11.83 6.22
C HIS A 160 -9.61 12.35 4.77
N ALA A 161 -8.70 11.81 3.95
CA ALA A 161 -8.65 12.14 2.52
C ALA A 161 -9.94 11.73 1.80
N ALA A 162 -10.48 10.55 2.12
CA ALA A 162 -11.76 10.07 1.58
C ALA A 162 -12.94 10.98 1.96
N VAL A 163 -13.01 11.45 3.21
CA VAL A 163 -14.03 12.42 3.66
C VAL A 163 -13.95 13.74 2.88
N ILE A 164 -12.74 14.25 2.66
CA ILE A 164 -12.53 15.47 1.86
C ILE A 164 -12.99 15.26 0.42
N LEU A 165 -12.64 14.13 -0.20
CA LEU A 165 -13.01 13.81 -1.58
C LEU A 165 -14.53 13.61 -1.71
N ALA A 166 -15.16 12.84 -0.81
CA ALA A 166 -16.62 12.64 -0.79
C ALA A 166 -17.36 13.98 -0.73
N LYS A 167 -16.90 14.91 0.12
CA LYS A 167 -17.46 16.27 0.18
C LYS A 167 -17.29 17.03 -1.14
N GLN A 168 -16.11 16.97 -1.76
CA GLN A 168 -15.89 17.61 -3.07
C GLN A 168 -16.80 17.03 -4.16
N ARG A 169 -17.07 15.71 -4.13
CA ARG A 169 -18.04 15.07 -5.03
C ARG A 169 -19.46 15.57 -4.75
N ALA A 170 -19.84 15.70 -3.49
CA ALA A 170 -21.16 16.22 -3.10
C ALA A 170 -21.38 17.69 -3.46
N ASP A 171 -20.32 18.50 -3.44
CA ASP A 171 -20.37 19.92 -3.82
C ASP A 171 -20.34 20.11 -5.36
N ASN A 172 -20.20 19.05 -6.17
CA ASN A 172 -20.18 19.12 -7.63
C ASN A 172 -21.61 19.05 -8.22
N GLU A 173 -22.16 20.20 -8.60
CA GLU A 173 -23.51 20.33 -9.17
C GLU A 173 -23.76 19.51 -10.46
N GLU A 174 -22.71 19.10 -11.17
CA GLU A 174 -22.85 18.28 -12.39
C GLU A 174 -22.95 16.77 -12.10
N MET A 175 -22.68 16.34 -10.87
CA MET A 175 -22.70 14.94 -10.47
C MET A 175 -24.10 14.54 -9.97
N PRO A 176 -24.72 13.47 -10.50
CA PRO A 176 -26.01 12.98 -9.98
C PRO A 176 -25.87 12.46 -8.54
N ASP A 177 -26.87 12.74 -7.69
CA ASP A 177 -26.86 12.35 -6.27
C ASP A 177 -26.55 10.86 -6.04
N GLU A 178 -27.09 10.00 -6.90
CA GLU A 178 -26.91 8.54 -6.86
C GLU A 178 -25.51 8.05 -7.24
N MET A 179 -24.68 8.94 -7.81
CA MET A 179 -23.30 8.65 -8.20
C MET A 179 -22.29 9.24 -7.22
N ILE A 180 -22.72 10.03 -6.23
CA ILE A 180 -21.83 10.63 -5.23
C ILE A 180 -21.38 9.53 -4.26
N PRO A 181 -20.08 9.16 -4.25
CA PRO A 181 -19.60 8.14 -3.34
C PRO A 181 -19.50 8.67 -1.92
N THR A 182 -19.78 7.81 -0.95
CA THR A 182 -19.54 8.05 0.46
C THR A 182 -18.04 7.99 0.79
N ALA A 183 -17.65 8.50 1.96
CA ALA A 183 -16.26 8.40 2.39
C ALA A 183 -15.86 6.95 2.68
N GLU A 184 -16.82 6.13 3.12
CA GLU A 184 -16.68 4.71 3.38
C GLU A 184 -16.40 3.93 2.09
N GLU A 185 -17.20 4.12 1.04
CA GLU A 185 -16.98 3.51 -0.28
C GLU A 185 -15.61 3.90 -0.85
N LEU A 186 -15.25 5.19 -0.81
CA LEU A 186 -13.94 5.67 -1.28
C LEU A 186 -12.78 5.07 -0.48
N THR A 187 -12.97 4.86 0.83
CA THR A 187 -11.96 4.24 1.70
C THR A 187 -11.79 2.77 1.33
N GLU A 188 -12.89 2.03 1.18
CA GLU A 188 -12.90 0.63 0.80
C GLU A 188 -12.25 0.42 -0.57
N ASP A 189 -12.67 1.18 -1.59
CA ASP A 189 -12.13 1.12 -2.94
C ASP A 189 -10.61 1.36 -2.96
N PHE A 190 -10.13 2.34 -2.19
CA PHE A 190 -8.71 2.60 -2.10
C PHE A 190 -7.93 1.47 -1.41
N VAL A 191 -8.46 0.93 -0.30
CA VAL A 191 -7.81 -0.19 0.42
C VAL A 191 -7.79 -1.45 -0.44
N LEU A 192 -8.84 -1.72 -1.21
CA LEU A 192 -8.88 -2.83 -2.17
C LEU A 192 -7.89 -2.63 -3.33
N ALA A 193 -7.58 -1.39 -3.71
CA ALA A 193 -6.58 -1.07 -4.73
C ALA A 193 -5.13 -1.16 -4.22
N LEU A 194 -4.89 -1.10 -2.90
CA LEU A 194 -3.55 -1.07 -2.30
C LEU A 194 -2.62 -2.20 -2.76
N PRO A 195 -3.02 -3.48 -2.85
CA PRO A 195 -2.13 -4.53 -3.34
C PRO A 195 -1.48 -4.19 -4.69
N GLY A 196 -2.27 -3.68 -5.65
CA GLY A 196 -1.76 -3.31 -6.97
C GLY A 196 -0.86 -2.07 -6.93
N LEU A 197 -1.22 -1.08 -6.11
CA LEU A 197 -0.45 0.16 -5.94
C LEU A 197 0.92 -0.09 -5.29
N LEU A 198 0.95 -0.91 -4.24
CA LEU A 198 2.15 -1.29 -3.51
C LEU A 198 3.06 -2.18 -4.36
N ALA A 199 2.49 -3.16 -5.05
CA ALA A 199 3.24 -4.02 -5.97
C ALA A 199 3.90 -3.24 -7.13
N SER A 200 3.26 -2.15 -7.55
CA SER A 200 3.80 -1.25 -8.58
C SER A 200 4.72 -0.16 -8.01
N GLN A 201 4.91 -0.14 -6.69
CA GLN A 201 5.75 0.82 -5.96
C GLN A 201 5.44 2.27 -6.30
N VAL A 202 4.16 2.59 -6.53
CA VAL A 202 3.73 3.97 -6.83
C VAL A 202 3.41 4.78 -5.58
N LEU A 203 3.35 4.13 -4.42
CA LEU A 203 3.21 4.72 -3.10
C LEU A 203 3.84 3.84 -2.02
N TYR A 204 4.02 4.38 -0.83
CA TYR A 204 4.13 3.59 0.41
C TYR A 204 3.07 4.04 1.43
N LEU A 205 2.76 3.16 2.37
CA LEU A 205 1.92 3.44 3.53
C LEU A 205 2.78 3.99 4.66
N ASP A 206 2.29 4.99 5.38
CA ASP A 206 2.94 5.49 6.60
C ASP A 206 1.95 5.52 7.76
N ARG A 207 2.48 5.43 8.98
CA ARG A 207 1.66 5.50 10.18
C ARG A 207 1.38 6.95 10.57
N ARG A 208 0.21 7.18 11.16
CA ARG A 208 -0.08 8.41 11.90
C ARG A 208 0.56 8.35 13.30
N ASP A 209 1.17 9.45 13.73
CA ASP A 209 1.60 9.66 15.13
C ASP A 209 0.43 9.89 16.09
#